data_AF-A0A804IFY8-F1
#
_entry.id   AF-A0A804IFY8-F1
#
_cell.length_a   1.000
_cell.length_b   1.000
_cell.length_c   1.000
_cell.angle_alpha   90.00
_cell.angle_beta   90.00
_cell.angle_gamma   90.00
#
_symmetry.space_group_name_H-M   'P 1'
#
loop_
_entity.id
_entity.type
_entity.pdbx_description
1 polymer ?
#
loop_
_entity_poly.entity_id
_entity_poly.type
_entity_poly.pdbx_seq_one_letter_code
_entity_poly.pdbx_strand_id
1 'polypeptide(L)'
;MEIAPSNVVLLRSGDQVTAALKKANHDKLRAIFYFTAAWCGPCTAIVPVIEELSHKFPNVTTYKIDVDQEGLGSLLGNLRIYSVPTFHIFHNGEKATEIVGADVERLDTMENLYKVSREKYCLNHHQIRT
;
A
#
# COMPACT_ATOMS: atom_id res chain seq x y z
N MET A 1 14.47 -17.06 4.42
CA MET A 1 14.97 -15.71 4.74
C MET A 1 14.17 -14.74 3.88
N GLU A 2 13.07 -14.19 4.40
CA GLU A 2 12.31 -13.15 3.69
C GLU A 2 13.13 -11.86 3.76
N ILE A 3 13.88 -11.55 2.70
CA ILE A 3 14.43 -10.20 2.54
C ILE A 3 13.27 -9.33 2.08
N ALA A 4 12.63 -8.65 3.02
CA ALA A 4 11.65 -7.63 2.69
C ALA A 4 12.36 -6.52 1.87
N PRO A 5 11.79 -6.07 0.74
CA PRO A 5 12.36 -4.99 -0.06
C PRO A 5 12.52 -3.69 0.72
N SER A 6 13.35 -2.77 0.21
CA SER A 6 13.81 -1.55 0.92
C SER A 6 12.70 -0.63 1.45
N ASN A 7 11.48 -0.74 0.95
CA ASN A 7 10.30 0.08 1.29
C ASN A 7 9.08 -0.75 1.71
N VAL A 8 9.27 -2.03 2.07
CA VAL A 8 8.23 -2.85 2.69
C VAL A 8 8.42 -2.89 4.21
N VAL A 9 7.41 -2.44 4.95
CA VAL A 9 7.43 -2.36 6.42
C VAL A 9 6.38 -3.32 6.97
N LEU A 10 6.82 -4.27 7.79
CA LEU A 10 5.92 -5.19 8.50
C LEU A 10 5.35 -4.51 9.76
N LEU A 11 4.03 -4.44 9.85
CA LEU A 11 3.32 -3.97 11.04
C LEU A 11 2.77 -5.19 11.81
N ARG A 12 3.11 -5.28 13.09
CA ARG A 12 2.85 -6.43 13.96
C ARG A 12 1.81 -6.16 15.05
N SER A 13 1.22 -4.97 15.10
CA SER A 13 0.18 -4.65 16.08
C SER A 13 -0.79 -3.60 15.56
N GLY A 14 -2.00 -3.56 16.12
CA GLY A 14 -3.00 -2.54 15.81
C GLY A 14 -2.53 -1.10 16.04
N ASP A 15 -1.69 -0.88 17.04
CA ASP A 15 -1.11 0.45 17.32
C ASP A 15 -0.17 0.91 16.20
N GLN A 16 0.66 0.00 15.67
CA GLN A 16 1.53 0.28 14.55
C GLN A 16 0.74 0.59 13.27
N VAL A 17 -0.33 -0.17 13.02
CA VAL A 17 -1.23 0.08 11.88
C VAL A 17 -1.91 1.44 12.01
N THR A 18 -2.43 1.75 13.20
CA THR A 18 -3.09 3.04 13.46
C THR A 18 -2.11 4.21 13.30
N ALA A 19 -0.89 4.09 13.81
CA ALA A 19 0.15 5.09 13.67
C ALA A 19 0.54 5.29 12.19
N ALA A 20 0.70 4.21 11.43
CA ALA A 20 1.02 4.26 10.01
C ALA A 20 -0.11 4.93 9.19
N LEU A 21 -1.38 4.63 9.48
CA LEU A 21 -2.53 5.29 8.85
C LEU A 21 -2.56 6.79 9.14
N LYS A 22 -2.39 7.18 10.40
CA LYS A 22 -2.32 8.59 10.81
C LYS A 22 -1.17 9.31 10.13
N LYS A 23 0.02 8.69 10.08
CA LYS A 23 1.19 9.23 9.40
C LYS A 23 0.95 9.40 7.90
N ALA A 24 0.39 8.39 7.24
CA ALA A 24 0.07 8.45 5.82
C ALA A 24 -0.85 9.63 5.50
N ASN A 25 -1.88 9.85 6.32
CA ASN A 25 -2.81 10.96 6.19
C ASN A 25 -2.16 12.32 6.45
N HIS A 26 -1.51 12.49 7.61
CA HIS A 26 -0.92 13.76 8.04
C HIS A 26 0.21 14.23 7.12
N ASP A 27 1.11 13.32 6.77
CA ASP A 27 2.30 13.61 5.96
C ASP A 27 2.01 13.51 4.45
N LYS A 28 0.75 13.27 4.08
CA LYS A 28 0.27 13.13 2.69
C LYS A 28 1.06 12.10 1.88
N LEU A 29 1.43 10.99 2.52
CA LEU A 29 2.29 9.98 1.92
C LEU A 29 1.54 9.17 0.87
N ARG A 30 2.33 8.59 -0.05
CA ARG A 30 1.88 7.50 -0.90
C ARG A 30 2.20 6.20 -0.19
N ALA A 31 1.18 5.39 0.04
CA ALA A 31 1.33 4.16 0.79
C ALA A 31 0.42 3.06 0.26
N ILE A 32 0.84 1.82 0.44
CA ILE A 32 0.03 0.63 0.19
C ILE A 32 -0.10 -0.09 1.52
N PHE A 33 -1.32 -0.32 1.99
CA PHE A 33 -1.56 -1.19 3.14
C PHE A 33 -2.03 -2.53 2.59
N TYR A 34 -1.16 -3.53 2.68
CA TYR A 34 -1.39 -4.90 2.23
C TYR A 34 -1.78 -5.78 3.42
N PHE A 35 -3.08 -6.07 3.51
CA PHE A 35 -3.65 -6.98 4.50
C PHE A 35 -3.58 -8.41 3.96
N THR A 36 -2.92 -9.29 4.72
CA THR A 36 -2.59 -10.67 4.33
C THR A 36 -2.77 -11.63 5.51
N ALA A 37 -2.57 -12.93 5.28
CA ALA A 37 -2.51 -13.94 6.32
C ALA A 37 -1.59 -15.09 5.90
N ALA A 38 -0.96 -15.76 6.87
CA ALA A 38 -0.11 -16.93 6.59
C ALA A 38 -0.89 -18.11 5.97
N TRP A 39 -2.18 -18.26 6.31
CA TRP A 39 -3.07 -19.30 5.80
C TRP A 39 -3.71 -18.97 4.44
N CYS A 40 -3.43 -17.78 3.89
CA CYS A 40 -4.02 -17.32 2.64
C CYS A 40 -3.23 -17.82 1.42
N GLY A 41 -3.73 -18.89 0.79
CA GLY A 41 -3.15 -19.41 -0.46
C GLY A 41 -2.99 -18.35 -1.57
N PRO A 42 -4.04 -17.60 -1.93
CA PRO A 42 -3.97 -16.54 -2.95
C PRO A 42 -2.96 -15.43 -2.64
N CYS A 43 -2.67 -15.18 -1.36
CA CYS A 43 -1.70 -14.17 -0.95
C CYS A 43 -0.27 -14.52 -1.40
N THR A 44 0.04 -15.80 -1.57
CA THR A 44 1.35 -16.26 -2.05
C THR A 44 1.62 -15.76 -3.48
N ALA A 45 0.60 -15.71 -4.34
CA ALA A 45 0.72 -15.20 -5.71
C ALA A 45 0.99 -13.69 -5.77
N ILE A 46 0.62 -12.96 -4.71
CA ILE A 46 0.79 -11.50 -4.61
C ILE A 46 2.20 -11.11 -4.15
N VAL A 47 2.89 -11.97 -3.40
CA VAL A 47 4.23 -11.68 -2.86
C VAL A 47 5.21 -11.12 -3.93
N PRO A 48 5.41 -11.78 -5.09
CA PRO A 48 6.33 -11.26 -6.11
C PRO A 48 5.86 -9.93 -6.70
N VAL A 49 4.55 -9.69 -6.78
CA VAL A 49 3.99 -8.43 -7.29
C VAL A 49 4.29 -7.27 -6.34
N ILE A 50 4.13 -7.49 -5.03
CA ILE A 50 4.49 -6.48 -4.02
C ILE A 50 6.00 -6.19 -4.04
N GLU A 51 6.82 -7.22 -4.22
CA GLU A 51 8.27 -7.05 -4.38
C GLU A 51 8.61 -6.21 -5.62
N GLU A 52 8.03 -6.51 -6.78
CA GLU A 52 8.24 -5.70 -7.99
C GLU A 52 7.79 -4.25 -7.80
N LEU A 53 6.59 -4.02 -7.27
CA LEU A 53 6.05 -2.69 -7.01
C LEU A 53 6.94 -1.89 -6.06
N SER A 54 7.50 -2.56 -5.04
CA SER A 54 8.38 -1.93 -4.06
C SER A 54 9.67 -1.41 -4.72
N HIS A 55 10.27 -2.19 -5.64
CA HIS A 55 11.45 -1.77 -6.40
C HIS A 55 11.12 -0.68 -7.42
N LYS A 56 9.96 -0.75 -8.06
CA LYS A 56 9.53 0.21 -9.09
C LYS A 56 9.13 1.58 -8.52
N PHE A 57 8.59 1.59 -7.31
CA PHE A 57 8.13 2.80 -6.62
C PHE A 57 8.79 2.94 -5.24
N PRO A 58 10.10 3.24 -5.18
CA PRO A 58 10.83 3.34 -3.91
C PRO A 58 10.31 4.46 -2.99
N ASN A 59 9.57 5.42 -3.55
CA ASN A 59 8.92 6.51 -2.83
C ASN A 59 7.52 6.18 -2.29
N VAL A 60 7.03 4.96 -2.52
CA VAL A 60 5.77 4.45 -1.99
C VAL A 60 6.10 3.43 -0.90
N THR A 61 5.64 3.65 0.33
CA THR A 61 5.86 2.67 1.41
C THR A 61 4.77 1.61 1.37
N THR A 62 5.16 0.34 1.37
CA THR A 62 4.20 -0.77 1.48
C THR A 62 4.20 -1.29 2.91
N TYR A 63 3.10 -1.12 3.61
CA TYR A 63 2.86 -1.71 4.92
C TYR A 63 2.27 -3.10 4.74
N LYS A 64 2.97 -4.16 5.15
CA LYS A 64 2.45 -5.53 5.21
C LYS A 64 1.84 -5.74 6.59
N ILE A 65 0.58 -6.16 6.63
CA ILE A 65 -0.18 -6.40 7.85
C ILE A 65 -0.73 -7.82 7.79
N ASP A 66 -0.28 -8.68 8.69
CA ASP A 66 -0.92 -9.97 8.90
C ASP A 66 -2.16 -9.76 9.79
N VAL A 67 -3.33 -10.15 9.30
CA VAL A 67 -4.62 -9.93 9.99
C VAL A 67 -4.77 -10.69 11.30
N ASP A 68 -3.93 -11.72 11.52
CA ASP A 68 -3.92 -12.51 12.76
C ASP A 68 -3.04 -11.89 13.85
N GLN A 69 -2.39 -10.74 13.59
CA GLN A 69 -1.59 -10.06 14.60
C GLN A 69 -2.45 -9.48 15.72
N GLU A 70 -1.85 -9.40 16.91
CA GLU A 70 -2.54 -8.97 18.13
C GLU A 70 -3.07 -7.53 18.01
N GLY A 71 -4.27 -7.32 18.57
CA GLY A 71 -4.91 -5.99 18.63
C GLY A 71 -5.51 -5.50 17.30
N LEU A 72 -5.64 -6.35 16.28
CA LEU A 72 -6.21 -5.95 14.99
C LEU A 72 -7.72 -6.09 14.86
N GLY A 73 -8.39 -6.95 15.65
CA GLY A 73 -9.80 -7.32 15.43
C GLY A 73 -10.75 -6.14 15.16
N SER A 74 -10.90 -5.22 16.12
CA SER A 74 -11.77 -4.04 15.96
C SER A 74 -11.28 -3.08 14.87
N LEU A 75 -9.96 -2.98 14.68
CA LEU A 75 -9.36 -2.11 13.67
C LEU A 75 -9.69 -2.59 12.25
N LEU A 76 -9.58 -3.89 11.99
CA LEU A 76 -9.94 -4.50 10.70
C LEU A 76 -11.39 -4.23 10.33
N GLY A 77 -12.31 -4.33 11.31
CA GLY A 77 -13.72 -3.99 11.13
C GLY A 77 -13.93 -2.52 10.72
N ASN A 78 -13.25 -1.59 11.40
CA ASN A 78 -13.30 -0.16 11.07
C ASN A 78 -12.71 0.16 9.69
N LEU A 79 -11.68 -0.59 9.29
CA LEU A 79 -11.05 -0.50 7.97
C LEU A 79 -11.81 -1.28 6.90
N ARG A 80 -12.90 -1.98 7.25
CA ARG A 80 -13.70 -2.82 6.35
C ARG A 80 -12.90 -3.95 5.68
N ILE A 81 -11.91 -4.49 6.39
CA ILE A 81 -11.11 -5.64 5.95
C ILE A 81 -11.84 -6.93 6.33
N TYR A 82 -12.52 -7.53 5.36
CA TYR A 82 -13.29 -8.77 5.56
C TYR A 82 -12.71 -9.98 4.81
N SER A 83 -11.69 -9.76 3.98
CA SER A 83 -11.02 -10.83 3.25
C SER A 83 -9.57 -10.46 2.98
N VAL A 84 -8.76 -11.48 2.73
CA VAL A 84 -7.36 -11.34 2.34
C VAL A 84 -7.11 -12.07 1.01
N PRO A 85 -6.23 -11.55 0.14
CA PRO A 85 -5.50 -10.29 0.29
C PRO A 85 -6.43 -9.08 0.07
N THR A 86 -6.21 -7.99 0.81
CA THR A 86 -6.84 -6.68 0.56
C THR A 86 -5.79 -5.60 0.55
N PHE A 87 -5.92 -4.62 -0.33
CA PHE A 87 -5.01 -3.50 -0.49
C PHE A 87 -5.75 -2.19 -0.34
N HIS A 88 -5.29 -1.33 0.57
CA HIS A 88 -5.69 0.07 0.57
C HIS A 88 -4.57 0.92 0.01
N ILE A 89 -4.86 1.65 -1.06
CA ILE A 89 -3.89 2.47 -1.77
C ILE A 89 -4.14 3.92 -1.37
N PHE A 90 -3.13 4.54 -0.77
CA PHE A 90 -3.16 5.92 -0.33
C PHE A 90 -2.37 6.81 -1.28
N HIS A 91 -2.95 7.94 -1.64
CA HIS A 91 -2.29 8.99 -2.42
C HIS A 91 -2.58 10.34 -1.78
N ASN A 92 -1.53 11.12 -1.49
CA ASN A 92 -1.67 12.46 -0.90
C ASN A 92 -2.47 12.46 0.42
N GLY A 93 -2.33 11.39 1.21
CA GLY A 93 -2.99 11.25 2.52
C GLY A 93 -4.42 10.71 2.50
N GLU A 94 -4.98 10.44 1.33
CA GLU A 94 -6.34 9.91 1.18
C GLU A 94 -6.31 8.50 0.59
N LYS A 95 -7.26 7.65 1.00
CA LYS A 95 -7.45 6.33 0.40
C LYS A 95 -8.03 6.53 -1.02
N ALA A 96 -7.16 6.39 -2.02
CA ALA A 96 -7.50 6.61 -3.42
C ALA A 96 -8.28 5.42 -4.01
N THR A 97 -7.91 4.20 -3.62
CA THR A 97 -8.60 2.99 -4.08
C THR A 97 -8.41 1.83 -3.11
N GLU A 98 -9.26 0.82 -3.28
CA GLU A 98 -9.23 -0.44 -2.56
C GLU A 98 -9.30 -1.58 -3.57
N ILE A 99 -8.43 -2.59 -3.38
CA ILE A 99 -8.42 -3.81 -4.20
C ILE A 99 -8.62 -4.97 -3.24
N VAL A 100 -9.59 -5.82 -3.55
CA VAL A 100 -9.91 -7.01 -2.75
C VAL A 100 -9.67 -8.25 -3.60
N GLY A 101 -8.98 -9.23 -3.03
CA GLY A 101 -8.56 -10.45 -3.71
C GLY A 101 -7.24 -10.32 -4.45
N ALA A 102 -6.75 -11.45 -4.96
CA ALA A 102 -5.48 -11.54 -5.67
C ALA A 102 -5.63 -11.07 -7.14
N ASP A 103 -5.94 -9.80 -7.32
CA ASP A 103 -6.13 -9.17 -8.63
C ASP A 103 -4.87 -8.40 -9.05
N VAL A 104 -3.98 -9.11 -9.75
CA VAL A 104 -2.68 -8.58 -10.19
C VAL A 104 -2.84 -7.46 -11.21
N GLU A 105 -3.80 -7.56 -12.13
CA GLU A 105 -4.02 -6.57 -13.18
C GLU A 105 -4.46 -5.21 -12.59
N ARG A 106 -5.31 -5.23 -11.56
CA ARG A 106 -5.69 -4.00 -10.84
C ARG A 106 -4.52 -3.42 -10.04
N LEU A 107 -3.63 -4.26 -9.50
CA LEU A 107 -2.41 -3.79 -8.84
C LEU A 107 -1.46 -3.11 -9.85
N ASP A 108 -1.36 -3.62 -11.07
CA ASP A 108 -0.59 -2.97 -12.14
C ASP A 108 -1.23 -1.65 -12.59
N THR A 109 -2.56 -1.54 -12.53
CA THR A 109 -3.26 -0.28 -12.84
C THR A 109 -2.90 0.84 -11.85
N MET A 110 -2.54 0.51 -10.61
CA MET A 110 -2.03 1.48 -9.63
C MET A 110 -0.74 2.18 -10.10
N GLU A 111 0.03 1.56 -10.98
CA GLU A 111 1.19 2.23 -11.60
C GLU A 111 0.79 3.55 -12.23
N ASN A 112 -0.39 3.61 -12.86
CA ASN A 112 -0.89 4.83 -13.48
C ASN A 112 -1.18 5.91 -12.42
N LEU A 113 -1.75 5.55 -11.27
CA LEU A 113 -1.96 6.50 -10.16
C LEU A 113 -0.66 7.13 -9.67
N TYR A 114 0.41 6.33 -9.59
CA TYR A 114 1.73 6.81 -9.13
C TYR A 114 2.62 7.40 -10.24
N LYS A 115 2.33 7.13 -11.52
CA LYS A 115 2.99 7.77 -12.70
C LYS A 115 2.42 9.15 -13.02
N VAL A 116 1.10 9.35 -12.96
CA VAL A 116 0.41 10.62 -13.32
C VAL A 116 0.91 11.83 -12.51
N SER A 117 1.40 11.58 -11.30
CA SER A 117 1.94 12.62 -10.43
C SER A 117 3.35 13.10 -10.81
N ARG A 118 4.05 12.42 -11.74
CA ARG A 118 5.25 12.96 -12.40
C ARG A 118 4.89 13.91 -13.55
N GLU A 119 3.83 13.62 -14.31
CA GLU A 119 3.44 14.43 -15.48
C GLU A 119 2.81 15.76 -15.08
N LYS A 120 2.01 15.84 -14.01
CA LYS A 120 1.54 17.14 -13.49
C LYS A 120 2.68 18.02 -12.94
N TYR A 121 3.79 17.42 -12.49
CA TYR A 121 4.96 18.17 -12.04
C TYR A 121 5.79 18.70 -13.21
N CYS A 122 5.92 17.94 -14.31
CA CYS A 122 6.56 18.41 -15.54
C CYS A 122 5.72 19.43 -16.32
N LEU A 123 4.39 19.29 -16.35
CA LEU A 123 3.49 20.23 -17.04
C LEU A 123 3.36 21.58 -16.32
N ASN A 124 3.53 21.63 -15.00
CA ASN A 124 3.52 22.90 -14.24
C ASN A 124 4.90 23.57 -14.13
N HIS A 125 5.99 22.92 -14.57
CA HIS A 125 7.34 23.49 -14.55
C HIS A 125 7.91 23.84 -15.94
N HIS A 126 7.10 23.77 -17.00
CA HIS A 126 7.49 24.18 -18.35
C HIS A 126 6.72 25.40 -18.85
N GLN A 127 6.53 26.39 -17.97
CA GLN A 127 6.11 27.72 -18.40
C GLN A 127 6.77 28.86 -17.61
N ILE A 128 8.05 28.73 -17.26
CA ILE A 128 8.92 29.90 -17.01
C ILE A 128 10.34 29.58 -17.48
N ARG A 129 10.59 29.68 -18.79
CA ARG A 129 11.85 30.18 -19.35
C ARG A 129 11.51 30.92 -20.63
N THR A 130 11.78 32.23 -20.59
CA THR A 130 11.83 33.26 -21.66
C THR A 130 11.62 32.81 -23.09
#